data_AF-X8ADC4-F1
#
_entry.id   AF-X8ADC4-F1
#
_cell.length_a   1.000
_cell.length_b   1.000
_cell.length_c   1.000
_cell.angle_alpha   90.00
_cell.angle_beta   90.00
_cell.angle_gamma   90.00
#
_symmetry.space_group_name_H-M   'P 1'
#
loop_
_entity.id
_entity.type
_entity.pdbx_description
1 polymer ?
#
loop_
_entity_poly.entity_id
_entity_poly.type
_entity_poly.pdbx_seq_one_letter_code
_entity_poly.pdbx_strand_id
1 'polypeptide(L)'
;MALYAKRQATRGHAFGPDTPWQAEMEDAFGFTETVDQLTAITEVKADMEKPVPMDRVICGDVGYGKTEIAVRAAFKAVQDGKQVAVLVPTTLLADQHLQTFTERMSEFPVTIKGSHGSPGRPSRAPCSTAWPTAVSTS
;
A
#
# COMPACT_ATOMS: atom_id res chain seq x y z
N MET A 1 26.29 -2.51 -1.27
CA MET A 1 26.17 -2.95 0.13
C MET A 1 25.92 -1.82 1.15
N ALA A 2 26.29 -0.55 0.90
CA ALA A 2 26.12 0.53 1.89
C ALA A 2 24.67 0.97 2.18
N LEU A 3 23.70 0.72 1.28
CA LEU A 3 22.31 1.18 1.44
C LEU A 3 21.52 0.37 2.47
N TYR A 4 21.68 -0.97 2.49
CA TYR A 4 21.03 -1.87 3.44
C TYR A 4 21.48 -1.61 4.89
N ALA A 5 22.78 -1.37 5.10
CA ALA A 5 23.33 -1.09 6.42
C ALA A 5 22.81 0.24 7.01
N LYS A 6 22.64 1.28 6.16
CA LYS A 6 22.07 2.56 6.57
C LYS A 6 20.57 2.46 6.89
N ARG A 7 19.81 1.68 6.12
CA ARG A 7 18.37 1.45 6.37
C ARG A 7 18.12 0.67 7.65
N GLN A 8 18.87 -0.40 7.91
CA GLN A 8 18.78 -1.14 9.18
C GLN A 8 19.25 -0.33 10.39
N ALA A 9 20.19 0.60 10.20
CA ALA A 9 20.64 1.51 11.26
C ALA A 9 19.66 2.66 11.56
N THR A 10 18.65 2.87 10.71
CA THR A 10 17.64 3.91 10.92
C THR A 10 16.50 3.32 11.75
N ARG A 11 16.13 3.97 12.86
CA ARG A 11 14.94 3.58 13.63
C ARG A 11 13.70 3.73 12.74
N GLY A 12 13.05 2.61 12.45
CA GLY A 12 11.77 2.57 11.77
C GLY A 12 10.61 2.90 12.71
N HIS A 13 9.40 2.88 12.17
CA HIS A 13 8.17 2.98 12.96
C HIS A 13 7.60 1.57 13.11
N ALA A 14 7.52 1.08 14.35
CA ALA A 14 6.83 -0.16 14.68
C ALA A 14 5.33 0.12 14.74
N PHE A 15 4.56 -0.48 13.85
CA PHE A 15 3.10 -0.37 13.86
C PHE A 15 2.51 -1.17 15.03
N GLY A 16 1.35 -0.73 15.54
CA GLY A 16 0.61 -1.45 16.58
C GLY A 16 -0.01 -2.78 16.11
N PRO A 17 -0.54 -3.60 17.04
CA PRO A 17 -1.24 -4.83 16.72
C PRO A 17 -2.52 -4.57 15.91
N ASP A 18 -3.04 -5.60 15.26
CA ASP A 18 -4.30 -5.51 14.49
C ASP A 18 -5.48 -5.12 15.39
N THR A 19 -6.38 -4.31 14.83
CA THR A 19 -7.60 -3.83 15.49
C THR A 19 -8.82 -4.67 15.08
N PRO A 20 -9.98 -4.54 15.75
CA PRO A 20 -11.22 -5.16 15.29
C PRO A 20 -11.61 -4.77 13.85
N TRP A 21 -11.40 -3.51 13.47
CA TRP A 21 -11.64 -3.05 12.10
C TRP A 21 -10.72 -3.72 11.07
N GLN A 22 -9.49 -4.09 11.46
CA GLN A 22 -8.61 -4.85 10.58
C GLN A 22 -9.25 -6.21 10.25
N ALA A 23 -9.79 -6.90 11.26
CA ALA A 23 -10.49 -8.17 11.05
C ALA A 23 -11.74 -7.99 10.19
N GLU A 24 -12.56 -6.97 10.45
CA GLU A 24 -13.76 -6.68 9.64
C GLU A 24 -13.43 -6.43 8.16
N MET A 25 -12.39 -5.63 7.88
CA MET A 25 -11.94 -5.37 6.50
C MET A 25 -11.37 -6.64 5.83
N GLU A 26 -10.72 -7.52 6.61
CA GLU A 26 -10.23 -8.81 6.12
C GLU A 26 -11.37 -9.78 5.81
N ASP A 27 -12.38 -9.86 6.69
CA ASP A 27 -13.57 -10.71 6.54
C ASP A 27 -14.47 -10.24 5.38
N ALA A 28 -14.45 -8.94 5.06
CA ALA A 28 -15.15 -8.40 3.89
C ALA A 28 -14.52 -8.84 2.55
N PHE A 29 -13.38 -9.55 2.56
CA PHE A 29 -12.76 -10.06 1.34
C PHE A 29 -13.58 -11.23 0.76
N GLY A 30 -14.16 -11.05 -0.42
CA GLY A 30 -15.09 -12.00 -1.03
C GLY A 30 -14.45 -13.29 -1.61
N PHE A 31 -13.17 -13.54 -1.36
CA PHE A 31 -12.46 -14.73 -1.86
C PHE A 31 -11.76 -15.45 -0.72
N THR A 32 -11.72 -16.78 -0.79
CA THR A 32 -10.93 -17.59 0.15
C THR A 32 -9.45 -17.51 -0.19
N GLU A 33 -8.64 -17.04 0.75
CA GLU A 33 -7.21 -16.94 0.58
C GLU A 33 -6.53 -18.31 0.60
N THR A 34 -5.45 -18.43 -0.17
CA THR A 34 -4.58 -19.61 -0.12
C THR A 34 -3.66 -19.56 1.10
N VAL A 35 -3.11 -20.72 1.50
CA VAL A 35 -2.14 -20.81 2.61
C VAL A 35 -0.92 -19.90 2.37
N ASP A 36 -0.45 -19.83 1.13
CA ASP A 36 0.68 -18.98 0.74
C ASP A 36 0.34 -17.48 0.87
N GLN A 37 -0.88 -17.08 0.50
CA GLN A 37 -1.36 -15.71 0.67
C GLN A 37 -1.44 -15.34 2.15
N LEU A 38 -2.03 -16.20 2.99
CA LEU A 38 -2.13 -15.99 4.44
C LEU A 38 -0.74 -15.89 5.09
N THR A 39 0.20 -16.71 4.63
CA THR A 39 1.60 -16.65 5.08
C THR A 39 2.23 -15.32 4.72
N ALA A 40 2.10 -14.88 3.47
CA ALA A 40 2.62 -13.59 3.03
C ALA A 40 2.00 -12.39 3.78
N ILE A 41 0.69 -12.44 4.06
CA ILE A 41 -0.01 -11.41 4.83
C ILE A 41 0.54 -11.35 6.26
N THR A 42 0.67 -12.51 6.91
CA THR A 42 1.18 -12.61 8.28
C THR A 42 2.61 -12.09 8.38
N GLU A 43 3.46 -12.47 7.42
CA GLU A 43 4.85 -12.01 7.36
C GLU A 43 4.97 -10.49 7.14
N VAL A 44 4.15 -9.92 6.25
CA VAL A 44 4.11 -8.47 6.01
C VAL A 44 3.69 -7.72 7.28
N LYS A 45 2.63 -8.17 7.96
CA LYS A 45 2.18 -7.56 9.21
C LYS A 45 3.23 -7.67 10.31
N ALA A 46 3.86 -8.84 10.46
CA ALA A 46 4.92 -9.05 11.42
C ALA A 46 6.15 -8.18 11.13
N ASP A 47 6.46 -7.90 9.86
CA ASP A 47 7.51 -6.98 9.48
C ASP A 47 7.15 -5.52 9.77
N MET A 48 5.87 -5.14 9.64
CA MET A 48 5.38 -3.81 10.03
C MET A 48 5.46 -3.55 11.55
N GLU A 49 5.27 -4.57 12.37
CA GLU A 49 5.34 -4.43 13.83
C GLU A 49 6.76 -4.31 14.37
N LYS A 50 7.79 -4.51 13.53
CA LYS A 50 9.19 -4.38 13.94
C LYS A 50 9.64 -2.92 13.96
N PRO A 51 10.55 -2.55 14.88
CA PRO A 51 11.13 -1.20 14.93
C PRO A 51 12.16 -0.92 13.81
N VAL A 52 12.33 -1.86 12.88
CA VAL A 52 13.25 -1.75 11.74
C VAL A 52 12.41 -1.51 10.49
N PRO A 53 12.78 -0.57 9.60
CA PRO A 53 12.04 -0.34 8.36
C PRO A 53 11.88 -1.63 7.54
N MET A 54 10.64 -1.97 7.20
CA MET A 54 10.34 -3.10 6.32
C MET A 54 10.81 -2.79 4.89
N ASP A 55 11.52 -3.75 4.28
CA ASP A 55 11.97 -3.72 2.88
C ASP A 55 11.75 -5.11 2.28
N ARG A 56 10.49 -5.39 1.90
CA ARG A 56 10.01 -6.70 1.43
C ARG A 56 9.49 -6.61 0.00
N VAL A 57 9.82 -7.61 -0.81
CA VAL A 57 9.27 -7.79 -2.16
C VAL A 57 8.35 -9.01 -2.17
N ILE A 58 7.09 -8.81 -2.55
CA ILE A 58 6.13 -9.90 -2.75
C ILE A 58 6.14 -10.29 -4.23
N CYS A 59 6.59 -11.52 -4.50
CA CYS A 59 6.55 -12.11 -5.84
C CYS A 59 5.33 -13.05 -5.95
N GLY A 60 4.62 -13.01 -7.07
CA GLY A 60 3.50 -13.90 -7.36
C GLY A 60 2.92 -13.59 -8.73
N ASP A 61 2.14 -14.52 -9.28
CA ASP A 61 1.55 -14.35 -10.62
C ASP A 61 0.46 -13.26 -10.66
N VAL A 62 0.09 -12.85 -11.87
CA VAL A 62 -1.05 -11.95 -12.08
C VAL A 62 -2.31 -12.62 -11.53
N GLY A 63 -3.07 -11.91 -10.69
CA GLY A 63 -4.26 -12.46 -10.03
C GLY A 63 -4.00 -13.14 -8.68
N TYR A 64 -2.75 -13.27 -8.22
CA TYR A 64 -2.41 -13.92 -6.94
C TYR A 64 -2.75 -13.09 -5.68
N GLY A 65 -3.58 -12.04 -5.79
CA GLY A 65 -3.99 -11.25 -4.62
C GLY A 65 -2.92 -10.31 -4.03
N LYS A 66 -1.86 -9.97 -4.77
CA LYS A 66 -0.83 -9.00 -4.31
C LYS A 66 -1.42 -7.65 -3.88
N THR A 67 -2.47 -7.22 -4.56
CA THR A 67 -3.20 -5.99 -4.21
C THR A 67 -3.85 -6.09 -2.84
N GLU A 68 -4.41 -7.25 -2.49
CA GLU A 68 -5.06 -7.47 -1.19
C GLU A 68 -4.04 -7.38 -0.04
N ILE A 69 -2.84 -7.95 -0.23
CA ILE A 69 -1.73 -7.82 0.73
C ILE A 69 -1.39 -6.34 0.95
N ALA A 70 -1.33 -5.55 -0.13
CA ALA A 70 -1.06 -4.12 -0.05
C ALA A 70 -2.19 -3.33 0.63
N VAL A 71 -3.46 -3.68 0.37
CA VAL A 71 -4.62 -3.06 1.03
C VAL A 71 -4.60 -3.31 2.53
N ARG A 72 -4.34 -4.55 2.96
CA ARG A 72 -4.25 -4.91 4.40
C ARG A 72 -3.14 -4.17 5.11
N ALA A 73 -1.95 -4.12 4.49
CA ALA A 73 -0.81 -3.37 5.02
C ALA A 73 -1.10 -1.87 5.09
N ALA A 74 -1.72 -1.31 4.06
CA ALA A 74 -2.10 0.10 4.03
C ALA A 74 -3.12 0.43 5.12
N PHE A 75 -4.13 -0.43 5.30
CA PHE A 75 -5.15 -0.23 6.32
C PHE A 75 -4.56 -0.25 7.73
N LYS A 76 -3.69 -1.22 8.04
CA LYS A 76 -2.96 -1.28 9.31
C LYS A 76 -2.18 0.01 9.59
N ALA A 77 -1.52 0.56 8.56
CA ALA A 77 -0.77 1.81 8.70
C ALA A 77 -1.69 3.03 8.93
N VAL A 78 -2.83 3.10 8.24
CA VAL A 78 -3.82 4.17 8.43
C VAL A 78 -4.43 4.15 9.82
N GLN A 79 -4.73 2.95 10.35
CA GLN A 79 -5.26 2.81 11.70
C GLN A 79 -4.29 3.25 12.79
N ASP A 80 -2.99 3.20 12.53
CA ASP A 80 -1.94 3.73 13.40
C ASP A 80 -1.66 5.23 13.15
N GLY A 81 -2.55 5.91 12.42
CA GLY A 81 -2.48 7.34 12.12
C GLY A 81 -1.37 7.72 11.12
N LYS A 82 -0.88 6.77 10.31
CA LYS A 82 0.14 7.03 9.29
C LYS A 82 -0.48 7.14 7.91
N GLN A 83 0.08 8.05 7.10
CA GLN A 83 -0.27 8.16 5.69
C GLN A 83 0.42 7.06 4.88
N VAL A 84 -0.30 6.52 3.90
CA VAL A 84 0.21 5.51 2.97
C VAL A 84 0.30 6.12 1.58
N ALA A 85 1.33 5.72 0.82
CA ALA A 85 1.47 6.07 -0.58
C ALA A 85 1.70 4.79 -1.41
N VAL A 86 0.88 4.60 -2.45
CA VAL A 86 1.02 3.52 -3.43
C VAL A 86 1.52 4.13 -4.74
N LEU A 87 2.72 3.72 -5.17
CA LEU A 87 3.34 4.19 -6.40
C LEU A 87 3.20 3.14 -7.49
N VAL A 88 2.65 3.54 -8.64
CA VAL A 88 2.46 2.65 -9.79
C VAL A 88 3.00 3.26 -11.09
N PRO A 89 3.42 2.43 -12.06
CA PRO A 89 4.14 2.92 -13.24
C PRO A 89 3.24 3.55 -14.31
N THR A 90 1.93 3.31 -14.27
CA THR A 90 0.99 3.80 -15.28
C THR A 90 -0.28 4.38 -14.65
N THR A 91 -0.89 5.35 -15.34
CA THR A 91 -2.15 5.97 -14.92
C THR A 91 -3.30 4.96 -14.86
N LEU A 92 -3.38 4.02 -15.81
CA LEU A 92 -4.39 2.96 -15.82
C LEU A 92 -4.30 2.09 -14.55
N LEU A 93 -3.09 1.69 -14.13
CA LEU A 93 -2.93 0.93 -12.89
C LEU A 93 -3.28 1.79 -11.68
N ALA A 94 -3.00 3.09 -11.72
CA ALA A 94 -3.37 3.97 -10.63
C ALA A 94 -4.89 4.08 -10.48
N ASP A 95 -5.63 4.17 -11.58
CA ASP A 95 -7.09 4.22 -11.56
C ASP A 95 -7.66 2.89 -11.00
N GLN A 96 -7.10 1.76 -11.43
CA GLN A 96 -7.48 0.44 -10.92
C GLN A 96 -7.23 0.32 -9.41
N HIS A 97 -6.04 0.69 -8.94
CA HIS A 97 -5.74 0.66 -7.51
C HIS A 97 -6.59 1.66 -6.73
N LEU A 98 -6.80 2.88 -7.24
CA LEU A 98 -7.66 3.87 -6.60
C LEU A 98 -9.08 3.31 -6.39
N GLN A 99 -9.65 2.68 -7.42
CA GLN A 99 -10.96 2.04 -7.33
C GLN A 99 -10.97 0.93 -6.27
N THR A 100 -10.03 -0.02 -6.34
CA THR A 100 -9.97 -1.14 -5.38
C THR A 100 -9.79 -0.66 -3.95
N PHE A 101 -8.90 0.31 -3.71
CA PHE A 101 -8.70 0.85 -2.37
C PHE A 101 -9.95 1.57 -1.86
N THR A 102 -10.60 2.36 -2.73
CA THR A 102 -11.82 3.11 -2.37
C THR A 102 -12.96 2.17 -2.03
N GLU A 103 -13.16 1.11 -2.82
CA GLU A 103 -14.18 0.09 -2.56
C GLU A 103 -13.91 -0.65 -1.25
N ARG A 104 -12.68 -1.14 -1.06
CA ARG A 104 -12.29 -1.94 0.13
C ARG A 104 -12.32 -1.13 1.43
N MET A 105 -12.06 0.18 1.38
CA MET A 105 -12.04 1.05 2.56
C MET A 105 -13.30 1.92 2.70
N SER A 106 -14.33 1.69 1.88
CA SER A 106 -15.54 2.53 1.83
C SER A 106 -16.36 2.55 3.12
N GLU A 107 -16.30 1.48 3.92
CA GLU A 107 -17.00 1.33 5.19
C GLU A 107 -16.27 1.99 6.37
N PHE A 108 -15.06 2.53 6.14
CA PHE A 108 -14.20 3.08 7.17
C PHE A 108 -14.02 4.60 6.97
N PRO A 109 -13.73 5.35 8.04
CA PRO A 109 -13.48 6.79 7.97
C PRO A 109 -12.09 7.11 7.39
N VAL A 110 -11.77 6.60 6.20
CA VAL A 110 -10.50 6.78 5.50
C VAL A 110 -10.75 7.55 4.21
N THR A 111 -10.00 8.63 3.99
CA THR A 111 -10.08 9.38 2.72
C THR A 111 -8.96 8.93 1.79
N ILE A 112 -9.32 8.42 0.62
CA ILE A 112 -8.36 8.01 -0.41
C ILE A 112 -8.34 9.05 -1.52
N LYS A 113 -7.14 9.46 -1.93
CA LYS A 113 -6.94 10.43 -3.02
C LYS A 113 -5.96 9.87 -4.04
N GLY A 114 -6.37 9.89 -5.32
CA GLY A 114 -5.47 9.63 -6.45
C GLY A 114 -4.91 10.95 -6.99
N SER A 115 -3.60 11.03 -7.17
CA SER A 115 -2.96 12.16 -7.86
C SER A 115 -2.44 11.69 -9.22
N HIS A 116 -3.29 11.77 -10.25
CA HIS A 116 -2.90 11.54 -11.64
C HIS A 116 -2.41 12.86 -12.21
N GLY A 117 -1.27 12.84 -12.92
CA GLY A 117 -0.77 14.02 -13.60
C GLY A 117 -1.81 14.53 -14.59
N SER A 118 -2.57 15.57 -14.23
CA SER A 118 -3.48 16.23 -15.16
C SER A 118 -2.66 16.93 -16.24
N PRO A 119 -2.93 16.74 -17.54
CA PRO A 119 -2.33 17.57 -18.58
C PRO A 119 -3.03 18.94 -18.55
N GLY A 120 -2.62 19.82 -17.63
CA GLY A 120 -3.45 20.98 -17.28
C GLY A 120 -2.74 22.17 -16.62
N ARG A 121 -1.48 22.46 -16.97
CA ARG A 121 -0.94 23.83 -16.89
C ARG A 121 0.17 24.01 -17.93
N PRO A 122 0.06 24.93 -18.91
CA PRO A 122 1.14 25.18 -19.85
C PRO A 122 2.21 26.03 -19.14
N SER A 123 3.11 25.42 -18.40
CA SER A 123 4.42 26.01 -18.13
C SER A 123 5.41 25.45 -19.14
N ARG A 124 5.92 26.32 -20.01
CA ARG A 124 6.96 26.04 -21.00
C ARG A 124 8.17 25.33 -20.36
N ALA A 125 8.26 24.02 -20.50
CA ALA A 125 9.50 23.26 -20.39
C ALA A 125 9.34 21.92 -21.13
N PRO A 126 10.28 21.53 -22.02
CA PRO A 126 10.23 20.22 -22.65
C PRO A 126 10.90 19.21 -21.71
N CYS A 127 10.14 18.31 -21.10
CA CYS A 127 10.73 17.13 -20.49
C CYS A 127 9.75 15.96 -20.50
N SER A 128 10.02 14.98 -21.36
CA SER A 128 9.38 13.68 -21.40
C SER A 128 9.77 12.87 -20.16
N THR A 129 9.01 12.98 -19.08
CA THR A 129 9.10 12.03 -17.98
C THR A 129 7.69 11.79 -17.45
N ALA A 130 7.17 10.59 -17.70
CA ALA A 130 5.94 10.13 -17.08
C ALA A 130 6.19 10.11 -15.57
N TRP A 131 5.56 11.03 -14.84
CA TRP A 131 5.67 11.09 -13.39
C TRP A 131 4.94 9.87 -12.79
N PRO A 132 5.51 9.21 -11.76
CA PRO A 132 4.82 8.13 -11.08
C PRO A 132 3.52 8.67 -10.50
N THR A 133 2.43 7.95 -10.75
CA THR A 133 1.12 8.30 -10.22
C THR A 133 0.99 7.69 -8.83
N ALA A 134 0.54 8.48 -7.85
CA ALA A 134 0.45 8.09 -6.46
C ALA A 134 -1.01 8.03 -5.99
N VAL A 135 -1.35 7.01 -5.21
CA VAL A 135 -2.57 6.97 -4.39
C VAL A 135 -2.16 7.18 -2.94
N SER A 136 -2.76 8.16 -2.27
CA SER A 136 -2.45 8.48 -0.87
C SER A 136 -3.68 8.46 0.01
N THR A 137 -3.51 7.98 1.24
CA THR A 137 -4.52 8.05 2.30
C THR A 137 -4.27 9.27 3.19
N SER A 138 -5.33 10.04 3.48
CA SER A 138 -5.29 11.24 4.33
C SER A 138 -6.24 11.14 5.50
#